data_AF-K1TIM2-F1
#
_entry.id   AF-K1TIM2-F1
#
_cell.length_a   1.000
_cell.length_b   1.000
_cell.length_c   1.000
_cell.angle_alpha   90.00
_cell.angle_beta   90.00
_cell.angle_gamma   90.00
#
_symmetry.space_group_name_H-M   'P 1'
#
loop_
_entity.id
_entity.type
_entity.pdbx_description
1 polymer ?
#
loop_
_entity_poly.entity_id
_entity_poly.type
_entity_poly.pdbx_seq_one_letter_code
_entity_poly.pdbx_strand_id
1 'polypeptide(L)'
;MKMNELKPKLFDVLKDYSKEQAMRDVISGIIVAIIALPLSIALAIASGVGPEQGLYTAIIAGFFISFFGGSRVQIGGPTAAFVVIIYGIVTDYGTAGLTVATILAG
;
A
#
# COMPACT_ATOMS: atom_id res chain seq x y z
N MET A 1 23.49 5.77 14.35
CA MET A 1 22.26 6.07 13.58
C MET A 1 21.56 7.22 14.30
N LYS A 2 21.34 8.37 13.66
CA LYS A 2 20.70 9.52 14.34
C LYS A 2 19.21 9.20 14.51
N MET A 3 18.66 9.37 15.72
CA MET A 3 17.24 9.15 16.07
C MET A 3 16.24 9.90 15.16
N ASN A 4 16.69 10.88 14.37
CA ASN A 4 15.87 11.65 13.44
C ASN A 4 15.56 10.92 12.12
N GLU A 5 16.20 9.79 11.79
CA GLU A 5 15.99 9.10 10.51
C GLU A 5 14.76 8.17 10.51
N LEU A 6 14.27 7.73 11.67
CA LEU A 6 13.11 6.83 11.80
C LEU A 6 11.77 7.55 11.94
N LYS A 7 11.76 8.88 11.76
CA LYS A 7 10.55 9.69 11.89
C LYS A 7 9.73 9.64 10.59
N PRO A 8 8.43 9.29 10.63
CA PRO A 8 7.59 9.35 9.44
C PRO A 8 7.56 10.73 8.81
N LYS A 9 7.58 10.78 7.48
CA LYS A 9 7.67 12.02 6.72
C LYS A 9 6.49 12.94 6.97
N LEU A 10 5.32 12.36 7.26
CA LEU A 10 4.08 13.05 7.60
C LEU A 10 4.31 14.17 8.63
N PHE A 11 5.01 13.88 9.72
CA PHE A 11 5.27 14.83 10.81
C PHE A 11 6.24 15.97 10.44
N ASP A 12 6.98 15.84 9.34
CA ASP A 12 7.79 16.93 8.80
C ASP A 12 7.01 17.76 7.79
N VAL A 13 6.11 17.15 7.02
CA VAL A 13 5.27 17.86 6.03
C VAL A 13 4.22 18.71 6.72
N LEU A 14 3.59 18.18 7.76
CA LEU A 14 2.48 18.84 8.46
C LEU A 14 2.86 20.20 9.08
N LYS A 15 4.16 20.46 9.32
CA LYS A 15 4.62 21.74 9.88
C LYS A 15 4.40 22.93 8.95
N ASP A 16 4.54 22.70 7.64
CA ASP A 16 4.49 23.73 6.61
C ASP A 16 3.38 23.44 5.58
N TYR A 17 2.34 22.71 5.97
CA TYR A 17 1.30 22.23 5.07
C TYR A 17 0.23 23.30 4.79
N SER A 18 0.10 23.71 3.53
CA SER A 18 -0.84 24.77 3.11
C SER A 18 -2.18 24.22 2.65
N LYS A 19 -3.22 25.06 2.62
CA LYS A 19 -4.56 24.67 2.11
C LYS A 19 -4.52 24.36 0.61
N GLU A 20 -3.69 25.07 -0.15
CA GLU A 20 -3.48 24.84 -1.58
C GLU A 20 -2.83 23.48 -1.82
N GLN A 21 -1.87 23.08 -0.97
CA GLN A 21 -1.27 21.75 -1.01
C GLN A 21 -2.30 20.67 -0.68
N ALA A 22 -3.11 20.87 0.37
CA ALA A 22 -4.19 19.96 0.71
C ALA A 22 -5.16 19.71 -0.46
N MET A 23 -5.56 20.77 -1.17
CA MET A 23 -6.43 20.62 -2.34
C MET A 23 -5.76 19.84 -3.47
N ARG A 24 -4.47 20.10 -3.72
CA ARG A 24 -3.69 19.37 -4.73
C ARG A 24 -3.52 17.90 -4.38
N ASP A 25 -3.29 17.60 -3.11
CA ASP A 25 -3.11 16.23 -2.62
C ASP A 25 -4.43 15.44 -2.65
N VAL A 26 -5.57 16.07 -2.38
CA VAL A 26 -6.89 15.44 -2.54
C VAL A 26 -7.16 15.10 -4.01
N ILE A 27 -6.91 16.05 -4.92
CA ILE A 27 -7.13 15.82 -6.36
C ILE A 27 -6.20 14.71 -6.87
N SER A 28 -4.91 14.76 -6.51
CA SER A 28 -3.96 13.72 -6.91
C SER A 28 -4.32 12.36 -6.32
N GLY A 29 -4.74 12.31 -5.05
CA GLY A 29 -5.21 11.10 -4.38
C GLY A 29 -6.40 10.45 -5.09
N ILE A 30 -7.38 11.24 -5.54
CA ILE A 30 -8.52 10.74 -6.31
C ILE A 30 -8.06 10.14 -7.65
N ILE A 31 -7.18 10.83 -8.38
CA ILE A 31 -6.65 10.34 -9.66
C ILE A 31 -5.89 9.03 -9.47
N VAL A 32 -5.01 8.97 -8.47
CA VAL A 32 -4.25 7.77 -8.13
C VAL A 32 -5.19 6.63 -7.74
N ALA A 33 -6.23 6.89 -6.93
CA ALA A 33 -7.20 5.88 -6.53
C ALA A 33 -7.93 5.26 -7.74
N ILE A 34 -8.37 6.10 -8.69
CA ILE A 34 -9.04 5.62 -9.92
C ILE A 34 -8.13 4.66 -10.72
N ILE A 35 -6.83 4.94 -10.78
CA ILE A 35 -5.86 4.10 -11.48
C ILE A 35 -5.53 2.84 -10.66
N ALA A 36 -5.43 2.97 -9.33
CA ALA A 36 -5.02 1.91 -8.43
C ALA A 36 -6.10 0.83 -8.22
N LEU A 37 -7.39 1.20 -8.26
CA LEU A 37 -8.50 0.26 -8.10
C LEU A 37 -8.47 -0.91 -9.10
N PRO A 38 -8.46 -0.69 -10.44
CA PRO A 38 -8.41 -1.78 -11.40
C PRO A 38 -7.10 -2.57 -11.32
N LEU A 39 -5.97 -1.89 -11.05
CA LEU A 39 -4.67 -2.56 -10.90
C LEU A 39 -4.68 -3.52 -9.70
N SER A 40 -5.21 -3.09 -8.56
CA SER A 40 -5.27 -3.89 -7.33
C SER A 40 -6.15 -5.14 -7.51
N ILE A 41 -7.29 -5.00 -8.20
CA ILE A 41 -8.17 -6.12 -8.54
C ILE A 41 -7.45 -7.12 -9.46
N ALA A 42 -6.80 -6.62 -10.52
CA ALA A 42 -6.09 -7.47 -11.46
C ALA A 42 -4.94 -8.27 -10.79
N LEU A 43 -4.17 -7.60 -9.92
CA LEU A 43 -3.06 -8.24 -9.20
C LEU A 43 -3.54 -9.27 -8.18
N ALA A 44 -4.69 -9.06 -7.52
CA ALA A 44 -5.29 -10.03 -6.62
C ALA A 44 -5.71 -11.31 -7.36
N ILE A 45 -6.42 -11.16 -8.47
CA ILE A 45 -6.84 -12.29 -9.32
C ILE A 45 -5.62 -13.04 -9.85
N ALA A 46 -4.60 -12.32 -10.32
CA ALA A 46 -3.35 -12.91 -10.79
C ALA A 46 -2.58 -13.67 -9.69
N SER A 47 -2.78 -13.28 -8.42
CA SER A 47 -2.16 -13.93 -7.26
C SER A 47 -2.98 -15.11 -6.72
N GLY A 48 -4.07 -15.50 -7.39
CA GLY A 48 -4.92 -16.63 -7.00
C GLY A 48 -5.86 -16.34 -5.83
N VAL A 49 -6.09 -15.07 -5.50
CA VAL A 49 -7.00 -14.64 -4.42
C VAL A 49 -8.20 -13.86 -4.96
N GLY A 50 -9.23 -13.69 -4.13
CA GLY A 50 -10.42 -12.91 -4.48
C GLY A 50 -10.11 -11.42 -4.74
N PRO A 51 -10.85 -10.75 -5.64
CA PRO A 51 -10.63 -9.34 -5.99
C PRO A 51 -10.74 -8.40 -4.78
N GLU A 52 -11.58 -8.74 -3.81
CA GLU A 52 -11.75 -8.01 -2.55
C GLU A 52 -10.45 -7.93 -1.75
N GLN A 53 -9.58 -8.95 -1.80
CA GLN A 53 -8.30 -8.95 -1.09
C GLN A 53 -7.34 -7.89 -1.64
N GLY A 54 -7.36 -7.66 -2.96
CA GLY A 54 -6.59 -6.59 -3.59
C GLY A 54 -7.05 -5.21 -3.13
N LEU A 55 -8.38 -5.02 -3.04
CA LEU A 55 -8.97 -3.77 -2.58
C LEU A 55 -8.65 -3.50 -1.10
N TYR A 56 -8.80 -4.51 -0.23
CA TYR A 56 -8.46 -4.39 1.19
C TYR A 56 -6.98 -4.06 1.38
N THR A 57 -6.11 -4.76 0.65
CA THR A 57 -4.67 -4.50 0.70
C THR A 57 -4.35 -3.07 0.26
N ALA A 58 -4.94 -2.57 -0.83
CA ALA A 58 -4.69 -1.21 -1.31
C ALA A 58 -5.13 -0.14 -0.31
N ILE A 59 -6.31 -0.30 0.29
CA ILE A 59 -6.85 0.66 1.27
C ILE A 59 -6.01 0.68 2.55
N ILE A 60 -5.75 -0.51 3.11
CA ILE A 60 -5.03 -0.66 4.38
C ILE A 60 -3.57 -0.21 4.20
N ALA A 61 -2.88 -0.71 3.17
CA ALA A 61 -1.50 -0.32 2.90
C ALA A 61 -1.38 1.17 2.59
N GLY A 62 -2.31 1.74 1.81
CA GLY A 62 -2.33 3.17 1.51
C GLY A 62 -2.40 4.03 2.78
N PHE A 63 -3.25 3.66 3.73
CA PHE A 63 -3.35 4.35 5.03
C PHE A 63 -2.05 4.23 5.84
N PHE A 64 -1.54 3.01 6.05
CA PHE A 64 -0.35 2.78 6.86
C PHE A 64 0.90 3.42 6.24
N ILE A 65 1.05 3.35 4.91
CA ILE A 65 2.20 3.94 4.21
C ILE A 65 2.11 5.46 4.17
N SER A 66 0.90 6.04 4.03
CA SER A 66 0.73 7.49 4.17
C SER A 66 1.12 7.99 5.56
N PHE A 67 0.81 7.21 6.60
CA PHE A 67 1.07 7.59 7.99
C PHE A 67 2.52 7.34 8.44
N PHE A 68 3.11 6.19 8.09
CA PHE A 68 4.44 5.75 8.53
C PHE A 68 5.54 5.89 7.46
N GLY A 69 5.20 6.30 6.23
CA GLY A 69 6.12 6.34 5.10
C GLY A 69 7.23 7.39 5.23
N GLY A 70 8.32 7.14 4.49
CA GLY A 70 9.50 8.01 4.46
C GLY A 70 9.48 9.10 3.39
N SER A 71 8.54 9.03 2.45
CA SER A 71 8.43 9.97 1.33
C SER A 71 7.03 10.61 1.25
N ARG A 72 6.99 11.86 0.75
CA ARG A 72 5.76 12.65 0.59
C ARG A 72 4.85 12.13 -0.52
N VAL A 73 5.40 11.39 -1.47
CA VAL A 73 4.72 10.94 -2.70
C VAL A 73 4.71 9.40 -2.82
N GLN A 74 4.94 8.72 -1.70
CA GLN A 74 4.93 7.26 -1.68
C GLN A 74 3.50 6.74 -1.73
N ILE A 75 3.25 5.81 -2.66
CA ILE A 75 2.00 5.08 -2.79
C ILE A 75 2.33 3.62 -2.51
N GLY A 76 1.48 2.91 -1.78
CA GLY A 76 1.64 1.47 -1.63
C GLY A 76 0.32 0.73 -1.59
N GLY A 77 0.43 -0.59 -1.79
CA GLY A 77 -0.67 -1.48 -2.09
C GLY A 77 -0.15 -2.75 -2.79
N PRO A 78 -1.04 -3.52 -3.45
CA PRO A 78 -0.66 -4.72 -4.20
C PRO A 78 0.36 -4.37 -5.28
N THR A 79 1.44 -5.16 -5.35
CA THR A 79 2.56 -4.89 -6.26
C THR A 79 2.82 -6.09 -7.17
N ALA A 80 2.99 -5.83 -8.46
CA ALA A 80 3.18 -6.86 -9.49
C ALA A 80 4.37 -7.80 -9.20
N ALA A 81 5.44 -7.27 -8.60
CA ALA A 81 6.63 -8.04 -8.24
C ALA A 81 6.36 -9.21 -7.27
N PHE A 82 5.28 -9.14 -6.47
CA PHE A 82 4.96 -10.16 -5.47
C PHE A 82 3.93 -11.18 -5.95
N VAL A 83 3.31 -10.99 -7.12
CA VAL A 83 2.21 -11.85 -7.61
C VAL A 83 2.63 -13.32 -7.67
N VAL A 84 3.79 -13.62 -8.25
CA VAL A 84 4.28 -15.01 -8.40
C VAL A 84 4.55 -15.65 -7.03
N ILE A 85 5.09 -14.88 -6.09
CA ILE A 85 5.39 -15.35 -4.73
C ILE A 85 4.08 -15.67 -3.99
N ILE A 86 3.11 -14.74 -4.04
CA ILE A 86 1.80 -14.92 -3.40
C ILE A 86 1.06 -16.10 -4.02
N TYR A 87 1.05 -16.21 -5.35
CA TYR A 87 0.42 -17.33 -6.05
C TYR A 87 1.01 -18.68 -5.62
N GLY A 88 2.33 -18.77 -5.51
CA GLY A 88 3.01 -19.98 -5.01
C GLY A 88 2.59 -20.31 -3.57
N ILE A 89 2.59 -19.32 -2.67
CA ILE A 89 2.17 -19.52 -1.27
C ILE A 89 0.71 -19.98 -1.19
N VAL A 90 -0.19 -19.35 -1.94
CA VAL A 90 -1.62 -19.69 -1.94
C VAL A 90 -1.83 -21.09 -2.51
N THR A 91 -1.08 -21.48 -3.53
CA THR A 91 -1.17 -22.82 -4.13
C THR A 91 -0.68 -23.91 -3.17
N ASP A 92 0.43 -23.67 -2.48
CA ASP A 92 1.07 -24.68 -1.63
C ASP A 92 0.50 -24.73 -0.19
N TYR A 93 0.07 -23.57 0.34
CA TYR A 93 -0.30 -23.41 1.76
C TYR A 93 -1.67 -22.73 1.98
N GLY A 94 -2.37 -22.36 0.92
CA GLY A 94 -3.65 -21.66 1.00
C GLY A 94 -3.55 -20.25 1.58
N THR A 95 -4.72 -19.63 1.80
CA THR A 95 -4.83 -18.26 2.35
C THR A 95 -4.36 -18.15 3.79
N ALA A 96 -4.44 -19.23 4.57
CA ALA A 96 -3.88 -19.29 5.92
C ALA A 96 -2.35 -19.16 5.91
N GLY A 97 -1.67 -19.87 5.01
CA GLY A 97 -0.22 -19.73 4.81
C GLY A 97 0.17 -18.33 4.36
N LEU A 98 -0.60 -17.73 3.45
CA LEU A 98 -0.42 -16.34 3.04
C LEU A 98 -0.51 -15.37 4.23
N THR A 99 -1.50 -15.55 5.10
CA THR A 99 -1.69 -14.67 6.28
C THR A 99 -0.50 -14.72 7.22
N VAL A 100 0.02 -15.92 7.51
CA VAL A 100 1.21 -16.09 8.35
C VAL A 100 2.44 -15.45 7.67
N ALA A 101 2.63 -15.67 6.37
CA ALA A 101 3.72 -15.07 5.62
C ALA A 101 3.66 -13.53 5.64
N THR A 102 2.47 -12.95 5.50
CA THR A 102 2.26 -11.51 5.59
C THR A 102 2.63 -10.98 6.98
N ILE A 103 2.18 -11.63 8.07
CA ILE A 103 2.52 -11.22 9.44
C ILE A 103 4.04 -11.24 9.67
N LEU A 104 4.73 -12.25 9.14
CA LEU A 104 6.19 -12.37 9.28
C LEU A 104 6.96 -11.35 8.42
N ALA A 105 6.39 -10.93 7.28
CA ALA A 105 6.98 -9.92 6.41
C ALA A 105 6.91 -8.51 7.01
N GLY A 106 5.95 -8.26 7.92
CA GLY A 106 5.67 -6.95 8.53
C GLY A 106 4.64 -6.15 7.75
#